data_AF-A0A543NLX7-F1
#
_entry.id   AF-A0A543NLX7-F1
#
_cell.length_a   1.000
_cell.length_b   1.000
_cell.length_c   1.000
_cell.angle_alpha   90.00
_cell.angle_beta   90.00
_cell.angle_gamma   90.00
#
_symmetry.space_group_name_H-M   'P 1'
#
loop_
_entity.id
_entity.type
_entity.pdbx_description
1 polymer ?
#
loop_
_entity_poly.entity_id
_entity_poly.type
_entity_poly.pdbx_seq_one_letter_code
_entity_poly.pdbx_strand_id
1 'polypeptide(L)'
;MNSFSPKECDAKPEALEDQADELEGLAERITGKSGDLNSQFNDSAKEFSEMVSEGIRGVAERNREAWGDAVFACIYASKIARRWASDVRSYESKIEKLQDEWDEERKDNFGVDMENTQGAGGIGADKALLNARENTAESLNSQAHDHWTKLVERANEHTDALKEGPTQENVQNLIDDGALKWAPFNLKGAEQPIPIDKKQGGKDAEKINEYIEKKDKDLEEIDNFPPGLAQNLNILKERIAYKQQNGGELTKAEIGYMDKLVFGVDEGSYDRSILDVANSGDRKFKEGIASAVLALSDEELGGSYDDIPQSIKRVAEGPDEPRSPSTTERHEYDDWVADAKKIRKSV
;
A
#
# COMPACT_ATOMS: atom_id res chain seq x y z
N MET A 1 23.26 44.05 10.25
CA MET A 1 23.83 42.95 11.04
C MET A 1 22.88 41.78 10.91
N ASN A 2 23.28 40.78 10.14
CA ASN A 2 22.49 39.56 10.01
C ASN A 2 22.66 38.71 11.28
N SER A 3 21.55 38.13 11.74
CA SER A 3 21.51 37.13 12.81
C SER A 3 20.73 35.94 12.29
N PHE A 4 20.95 34.76 12.87
CA PHE A 4 20.04 33.65 12.66
C PHE A 4 18.64 34.04 13.16
N SER A 5 17.64 33.94 12.28
CA SER A 5 16.26 34.38 12.52
C SER A 5 15.30 33.53 11.69
N PRO A 6 15.11 32.25 12.06
CA PRO A 6 14.18 31.36 11.37
C PRO A 6 12.74 31.87 11.50
N LYS A 7 11.86 31.46 10.57
CA LYS A 7 10.43 31.75 10.69
C LYS A 7 9.79 30.87 11.75
N GLU A 8 8.89 31.44 12.53
CA GLU A 8 8.08 30.67 13.47
C GLU A 8 6.87 30.06 12.74
N CYS A 9 6.47 28.86 13.15
CA CYS A 9 5.26 28.21 12.69
C CYS A 9 4.13 28.46 13.71
N ASP A 10 3.02 29.05 13.28
CA ASP A 10 1.86 29.28 14.15
C ASP A 10 1.06 27.99 14.44
N ALA A 11 1.25 26.94 13.63
CA ALA A 11 0.57 25.67 13.81
C ALA A 11 1.14 24.93 15.02
N LYS A 12 0.25 24.43 15.89
CA LYS A 12 0.63 23.70 17.10
C LYS A 12 0.41 22.20 16.89
N PRO A 13 1.47 21.37 16.92
CA PRO A 13 1.35 19.93 16.74
C PRO A 13 0.34 19.29 17.71
N GLU A 14 0.29 19.73 18.96
CA GLU A 14 -0.62 19.20 19.98
C GLU A 14 -2.08 19.47 19.61
N ALA A 15 -2.40 20.68 19.14
CA ALA A 15 -3.77 21.02 18.74
C ALA A 15 -4.23 20.20 17.51
N LEU A 16 -3.31 19.87 16.61
CA LEU A 16 -3.60 19.01 15.45
C LEU A 16 -3.82 17.56 15.86
N GLU A 17 -3.09 17.07 16.85
CA GLU A 17 -3.32 15.74 17.44
C GLU A 17 -4.64 15.68 18.19
N ASP A 18 -4.97 16.70 18.98
CA ASP A 18 -6.26 16.79 19.67
C ASP A 18 -7.42 16.73 18.66
N GLN A 19 -7.33 17.47 17.55
CA GLN A 19 -8.32 17.42 16.47
C GLN A 19 -8.39 16.04 15.81
N ALA A 20 -7.26 15.37 15.61
CA ALA A 20 -7.23 14.02 15.08
C ALA A 20 -7.92 13.02 16.03
N ASP A 21 -7.67 13.14 17.33
CA ASP A 21 -8.29 12.33 18.37
C ASP A 21 -9.81 12.58 18.44
N GLU A 22 -10.25 13.83 18.29
CA GLU A 22 -11.66 14.19 18.23
C GLU A 22 -12.39 13.57 17.03
N LEU A 23 -11.73 13.57 15.85
CA LEU A 23 -12.23 12.95 14.63
C LEU A 23 -12.31 11.43 14.75
N GLU A 24 -11.28 10.78 15.31
CA GLU A 24 -11.30 9.34 15.60
C GLU A 24 -12.39 9.00 16.62
N GLY A 25 -12.51 9.80 17.68
CA GLY A 25 -13.58 9.66 18.66
C GLY A 25 -14.98 9.90 18.08
N LEU A 26 -15.11 10.74 17.06
CA LEU A 26 -16.36 10.87 16.31
C LEU A 26 -16.63 9.62 15.46
N ALA A 27 -15.64 9.11 14.74
CA ALA A 27 -15.74 7.87 13.98
C ALA A 27 -16.16 6.70 14.89
N GLU A 28 -15.54 6.54 16.05
CA GLU A 28 -15.88 5.52 17.05
C GLU A 28 -17.30 5.65 17.59
N ARG A 29 -17.79 6.88 17.76
CA ARG A 29 -19.18 7.16 18.20
C ARG A 29 -20.18 6.83 17.10
N ILE A 30 -19.84 7.10 15.84
CA ILE A 30 -20.69 6.76 14.70
C ILE A 30 -20.75 5.25 14.52
N THR A 31 -19.61 4.56 14.60
CA THR A 31 -19.55 3.08 14.68
C THR A 31 -19.89 2.56 16.08
N GLY A 32 -20.54 3.40 16.89
CA GLY A 32 -20.88 3.31 18.31
C GLY A 32 -20.16 2.25 19.13
N LYS A 33 -18.90 2.46 19.56
CA LYS A 33 -18.16 1.75 20.65
C LYS A 33 -18.52 0.27 20.93
N SER A 34 -18.95 -0.52 19.95
CA SER A 34 -19.62 -1.79 20.21
C SER A 34 -19.14 -2.86 19.24
N GLY A 35 -18.57 -3.91 19.82
CA GLY A 35 -18.33 -5.18 19.13
C GLY A 35 -19.63 -5.91 18.75
N ASP A 36 -20.74 -5.20 18.51
CA ASP A 36 -22.05 -5.82 18.36
C ASP A 36 -23.05 -5.06 17.45
N LEU A 37 -22.60 -4.12 16.63
CA LEU A 37 -23.49 -3.43 15.68
C LEU A 37 -23.94 -4.34 14.53
N ASN A 38 -23.11 -5.30 14.10
CA ASN A 38 -23.47 -6.18 12.99
C ASN A 38 -24.52 -7.24 13.39
N SER A 39 -24.63 -7.61 14.68
CA SER A 39 -25.71 -8.49 15.17
C SER A 39 -26.98 -7.68 15.47
N GLN A 40 -26.86 -6.52 16.13
CA GLN A 40 -28.02 -5.69 16.49
C GLN A 40 -28.70 -5.01 15.29
N PHE A 41 -27.95 -4.66 14.24
CA PHE A 41 -28.56 -4.18 12.99
C PHE A 41 -29.17 -5.30 12.15
N ASN A 42 -28.62 -6.51 12.15
CA ASN A 42 -29.17 -7.61 11.36
C ASN A 42 -30.43 -8.21 11.98
N ASP A 43 -30.51 -8.32 13.31
CA ASP A 43 -31.67 -8.95 13.97
C ASP A 43 -32.87 -8.01 14.08
N SER A 44 -32.65 -6.70 14.27
CA SER A 44 -33.73 -5.70 14.26
C SER A 44 -34.22 -5.38 12.84
N ALA A 45 -33.34 -5.46 11.83
CA ALA A 45 -33.71 -5.24 10.44
C ALA A 45 -34.39 -6.45 9.82
N LYS A 46 -34.15 -7.70 10.26
CA LYS A 46 -34.84 -8.88 9.71
C LYS A 46 -36.34 -8.87 10.01
N GLU A 47 -36.74 -8.55 11.24
CA GLU A 47 -38.17 -8.52 11.62
C GLU A 47 -38.91 -7.26 11.10
N PHE A 48 -38.21 -6.15 10.85
CA PHE A 48 -38.80 -4.93 10.28
C PHE A 48 -38.78 -4.92 8.73
N SER A 49 -37.81 -5.57 8.09
CA SER A 49 -37.64 -5.64 6.62
C SER A 49 -38.67 -6.56 5.94
N GLU A 50 -39.27 -7.51 6.64
CA GLU A 50 -40.38 -8.30 6.11
C GLU A 50 -41.69 -7.50 6.02
N MET A 51 -41.78 -6.35 6.69
CA MET A 51 -43.02 -5.56 6.78
C MET A 51 -42.96 -4.21 6.06
N VAL A 52 -41.83 -3.87 5.41
CA VAL A 52 -41.54 -2.51 4.98
C VAL A 52 -41.09 -2.45 3.50
N SER A 53 -41.81 -1.64 2.72
CA SER A 53 -41.70 -1.50 1.26
C SER A 53 -40.28 -1.18 0.76
N GLU A 54 -39.96 -1.59 -0.49
CA GLU A 54 -38.69 -1.36 -1.20
C GLU A 54 -38.13 0.07 -1.07
N GLY A 55 -38.99 1.10 -1.00
CA GLY A 55 -38.58 2.49 -0.83
C GLY A 55 -37.85 2.78 0.49
N ILE A 56 -38.16 2.07 1.58
CA ILE A 56 -37.51 2.25 2.88
C ILE A 56 -36.23 1.41 2.99
N ARG A 57 -36.14 0.25 2.31
CA ARG A 57 -34.87 -0.47 2.15
C ARG A 57 -33.83 0.39 1.43
N GLY A 58 -34.24 1.05 0.35
CA GLY A 58 -33.36 1.99 -0.37
C GLY A 58 -33.00 3.25 0.44
N VAL A 59 -33.81 3.67 1.41
CA VAL A 59 -33.43 4.75 2.35
C VAL A 59 -32.47 4.23 3.42
N ALA A 60 -32.69 3.03 3.96
CA ALA A 60 -31.83 2.42 4.96
C ALA A 60 -30.42 2.10 4.41
N GLU A 61 -30.32 1.61 3.17
CA GLU A 61 -29.05 1.38 2.49
C GLU A 61 -28.29 2.67 2.22
N ARG A 62 -28.95 3.70 1.65
CA ARG A 62 -28.35 5.03 1.47
C ARG A 62 -27.91 5.67 2.79
N ASN A 63 -28.67 5.46 3.85
CA ASN A 63 -28.30 5.94 5.17
C ASN A 63 -27.04 5.22 5.67
N ARG A 64 -26.97 3.88 5.54
CA ARG A 64 -25.77 3.10 5.91
C ARG A 64 -24.54 3.52 5.12
N GLU A 65 -24.67 3.75 3.82
CA GLU A 65 -23.59 4.22 2.96
C GLU A 65 -23.07 5.59 3.42
N ALA A 66 -23.97 6.54 3.67
CA ALA A 66 -23.63 7.88 4.17
C ALA A 66 -22.96 7.84 5.55
N TRP A 67 -23.37 6.94 6.45
CA TRP A 67 -22.67 6.73 7.72
C TRP A 67 -21.26 6.17 7.49
N GLY A 68 -21.11 5.21 6.57
CA GLY A 68 -19.81 4.68 6.17
C GLY A 68 -18.88 5.75 5.59
N ASP A 69 -19.41 6.64 4.74
CA ASP A 69 -18.68 7.81 4.22
C ASP A 69 -18.24 8.75 5.33
N ALA A 70 -19.15 9.08 6.26
CA ALA A 70 -18.85 9.98 7.36
C ALA A 70 -17.75 9.41 8.28
N VAL A 71 -17.84 8.12 8.63
CA VAL A 71 -16.81 7.41 9.41
C VAL A 71 -15.48 7.44 8.67
N PHE A 72 -15.50 7.11 7.38
CA PHE A 72 -14.28 7.04 6.58
C PHE A 72 -13.61 8.41 6.42
N ALA A 73 -14.40 9.46 6.16
CA ALA A 73 -13.92 10.83 6.11
C ALA A 73 -13.31 11.29 7.44
N CYS A 74 -13.91 10.93 8.58
CA CYS A 74 -13.36 11.24 9.90
C CYS A 74 -11.99 10.56 10.12
N ILE A 75 -11.89 9.26 9.80
CA ILE A 75 -10.64 8.50 9.92
C ILE A 75 -9.58 9.07 8.95
N TYR A 76 -9.96 9.39 7.72
CA TYR A 76 -9.06 9.98 6.73
C TYR A 76 -8.52 11.33 7.21
N ALA A 77 -9.40 12.25 7.60
CA ALA A 77 -9.04 13.58 8.07
C ALA A 77 -8.17 13.52 9.34
N SER A 78 -8.42 12.56 10.25
CA SER A 78 -7.57 12.38 11.43
C SER A 78 -6.14 11.99 11.05
N LYS A 79 -5.96 11.13 10.04
CA LYS A 79 -4.63 10.74 9.57
C LYS A 79 -3.89 11.89 8.89
N ILE A 80 -4.58 12.72 8.11
CA ILE A 80 -3.98 13.93 7.53
C ILE A 80 -3.58 14.93 8.63
N ALA A 81 -4.43 15.13 9.65
CA ALA A 81 -4.10 16.00 10.78
C ALA A 81 -2.86 15.52 11.56
N ARG A 82 -2.73 14.20 11.83
CA ARG A 82 -1.53 13.62 12.46
C ARG A 82 -0.28 13.76 11.59
N ARG A 83 -0.40 13.62 10.26
CA ARG A 83 0.72 13.87 9.33
C ARG A 83 1.19 15.31 9.41
N TRP A 84 0.24 16.25 9.38
CA TRP A 84 0.57 17.66 9.49
C TRP A 84 1.25 18.00 10.83
N ALA A 85 0.78 17.43 11.94
CA ALA A 85 1.44 17.54 13.24
C ALA A 85 2.89 17.02 13.20
N SER A 86 3.11 15.87 12.57
CA SER A 86 4.45 15.28 12.39
C SER A 86 5.38 16.17 11.55
N ASP A 87 4.86 16.79 10.49
CA ASP A 87 5.63 17.69 9.62
C ASP A 87 6.04 18.97 10.35
N VAL A 88 5.14 19.56 11.14
CA VAL A 88 5.45 20.73 11.97
C VAL A 88 6.55 20.38 12.99
N ARG A 89 6.45 19.25 13.70
CA ARG A 89 7.52 18.81 14.62
C ARG A 89 8.85 18.55 13.91
N SER A 90 8.80 17.98 12.71
CA SER A 90 10.01 17.76 11.91
C SER A 90 10.67 19.08 11.53
N TYR A 91 9.88 20.12 11.25
CA TYR A 91 10.38 21.47 11.01
C TYR A 91 10.99 22.08 12.27
N GLU A 92 10.26 22.08 13.39
CA GLU A 92 10.72 22.61 14.68
C GLU A 92 12.04 21.97 15.12
N SER A 93 12.14 20.65 15.03
CA SER A 93 13.38 19.92 15.35
C SER A 93 14.56 20.28 14.43
N LYS A 94 14.31 20.63 13.16
CA LYS A 94 15.37 21.10 12.26
C LYS A 94 15.80 22.53 12.61
N ILE A 95 14.85 23.40 12.96
CA ILE A 95 15.16 24.76 13.40
C ILE A 95 15.94 24.76 14.71
N GLU A 96 15.58 23.90 15.66
CA GLU A 96 16.31 23.71 16.91
C GLU A 96 17.77 23.28 16.65
N LYS A 97 18.00 22.35 15.72
CA LYS A 97 19.38 21.96 15.33
C LYS A 97 20.18 23.10 14.72
N LEU A 98 19.56 23.92 13.86
CA LEU A 98 20.22 25.10 13.30
C LEU A 98 20.49 26.18 14.36
N GLN A 99 19.62 26.29 15.37
CA GLN A 99 19.83 27.15 16.53
C GLN A 99 21.01 26.67 17.38
N ASP A 100 21.11 25.36 17.64
CA ASP A 100 22.24 24.76 18.36
C ASP A 100 23.57 25.00 17.62
N GLU A 101 23.59 24.83 16.29
CA GLU A 101 24.75 25.11 15.45
C GLU A 101 25.15 26.60 15.52
N TRP A 102 24.18 27.51 15.44
CA TRP A 102 24.43 28.95 15.61
C TRP A 102 25.03 29.27 16.99
N ASP A 103 24.50 28.67 18.05
CA ASP A 103 24.97 28.92 19.42
C ASP A 103 26.33 28.28 19.71
N GLU A 104 26.67 27.17 19.05
CA GLU A 104 28.01 26.57 19.07
C GLU A 104 29.03 27.46 18.35
N GLU A 105 28.73 27.86 17.11
CA GLU A 105 29.58 28.77 16.32
C GLU A 105 29.79 30.10 17.07
N ARG A 106 28.75 30.63 17.71
CA ARG A 106 28.86 31.84 18.53
C ARG A 106 29.81 31.68 19.72
N LYS A 107 29.91 30.50 20.33
CA LYS A 107 30.85 30.23 21.45
C LYS A 107 32.30 30.21 20.96
N ASP A 108 32.54 29.75 19.74
CA ASP A 108 33.86 29.70 19.10
C ASP A 108 34.20 30.95 18.30
N ASN A 109 33.49 32.07 18.52
CA ASN A 109 33.65 33.32 17.75
C ASN A 109 33.59 33.10 16.22
N PHE A 110 32.75 32.16 15.78
CA PHE A 110 32.61 31.77 14.37
C PHE A 110 33.95 31.34 13.74
N GLY A 111 34.81 30.68 14.53
CA GLY A 111 36.15 30.23 14.12
C GLY A 111 37.20 31.33 14.00
N VAL A 112 36.91 32.56 14.48
CA VAL A 112 37.86 33.67 14.45
C VAL A 112 38.74 33.65 15.70
N ASP A 113 40.04 33.44 15.48
CA ASP A 113 41.05 33.52 16.54
C ASP A 113 41.24 34.97 17.00
N MET A 114 40.63 35.29 18.14
CA MET A 114 40.66 36.61 18.75
C MET A 114 41.99 36.92 19.47
N GLU A 115 42.83 35.93 19.76
CA GLU A 115 44.13 36.13 20.41
C GLU A 115 45.21 36.50 19.38
N ASN A 116 45.25 35.81 18.24
CA ASN A 116 46.23 36.08 17.18
C ASN A 116 45.91 37.33 16.33
N THR A 117 44.68 37.85 16.38
CA THR A 117 44.27 39.05 15.64
C THR A 117 44.50 40.36 16.40
N GLN A 118 44.83 40.33 17.70
CA GLN A 118 45.14 41.52 18.50
C GLN A 118 46.45 42.23 18.10
N GLY A 119 47.38 41.54 17.42
CA GLY A 119 48.61 42.13 16.89
C GLY A 119 48.40 43.15 15.75
N ALA A 120 47.20 43.16 15.14
CA ALA A 120 46.82 44.02 14.02
C ALA A 120 45.74 45.05 14.43
N GLY A 121 45.91 45.69 15.59
CA GLY A 121 45.18 46.92 15.95
C GLY A 121 43.65 46.84 15.91
N GLY A 122 43.03 45.83 16.54
CA GLY A 122 41.60 45.77 16.91
C GLY A 122 40.56 45.73 15.77
N ILE A 123 40.64 46.67 14.82
CA ILE A 123 39.72 46.90 13.70
C ILE A 123 39.70 45.71 12.73
N GLY A 124 40.82 45.00 12.57
CA GLY A 124 40.90 43.80 11.72
C GLY A 124 40.17 42.59 12.28
N ALA A 125 40.27 42.37 13.60
CA ALA A 125 39.61 41.28 14.32
C ALA A 125 38.08 41.46 14.29
N ASP A 126 37.61 42.69 14.59
CA ASP A 126 36.18 43.02 14.60
C ASP A 126 35.53 42.84 13.22
N LYS A 127 36.24 43.21 12.15
CA LYS A 127 35.75 43.03 10.78
C LYS A 127 35.73 41.55 10.37
N ALA A 128 36.74 40.76 10.76
CA ALA A 128 36.77 39.33 10.49
C ALA A 128 35.64 38.59 11.22
N LEU A 129 35.41 38.91 12.49
CA LEU A 129 34.31 38.37 13.29
C LEU A 129 32.95 38.74 12.72
N LEU A 130 32.77 40.00 12.30
CA LEU A 130 31.51 40.45 11.70
C LEU A 130 31.23 39.74 10.38
N ASN A 131 32.23 39.59 9.51
CA ASN A 131 32.08 38.85 8.26
C ASN A 131 31.78 37.36 8.50
N ALA A 132 32.50 36.71 9.43
CA ALA A 132 32.27 35.30 9.77
C ALA A 132 30.85 35.09 10.30
N ARG A 133 30.41 35.94 11.23
CA ARG A 133 29.03 35.95 11.74
C ARG A 133 28.01 36.14 10.63
N GLU A 134 28.22 37.07 9.71
CA GLU A 134 27.28 37.34 8.61
C GLU A 134 27.19 36.16 7.65
N ASN A 135 28.31 35.52 7.31
CA ASN A 135 28.34 34.33 6.46
C ASN A 135 27.63 33.13 7.12
N THR A 136 27.88 32.88 8.41
CA THR A 136 27.19 31.82 9.16
C THR A 136 25.70 32.11 9.25
N ALA A 137 25.32 33.36 9.54
CA ALA A 137 23.91 33.75 9.59
C ALA A 137 23.21 33.56 8.23
N GLU A 138 23.87 33.93 7.13
CA GLU A 138 23.33 33.75 5.78
C GLU A 138 23.14 32.27 5.43
N SER A 139 24.14 31.43 5.73
CA SER A 139 24.07 29.98 5.51
C SER A 139 22.92 29.33 6.28
N LEU A 140 22.84 29.57 7.60
CA LEU A 140 21.81 28.97 8.44
C LEU A 140 20.41 29.51 8.10
N ASN A 141 20.28 30.80 7.78
CA ASN A 141 19.00 31.35 7.34
C ASN A 141 18.56 30.77 5.99
N SER A 142 19.48 30.48 5.07
CA SER A 142 19.17 29.79 3.81
C SER A 142 18.62 28.38 4.09
N GLN A 143 19.26 27.63 4.97
CA GLN A 143 18.79 26.28 5.34
C GLN A 143 17.42 26.33 6.04
N ALA A 144 17.23 27.27 6.97
CA ALA A 144 15.94 27.48 7.63
C ALA A 144 14.84 27.88 6.62
N HIS A 145 15.18 28.68 5.61
CA HIS A 145 14.27 29.03 4.53
C HIS A 145 13.87 27.81 3.71
N ASP A 146 14.81 26.94 3.33
CA ASP A 146 14.51 25.70 2.61
C ASP A 146 13.61 24.76 3.41
N HIS A 147 13.85 24.66 4.73
CA HIS A 147 12.99 23.90 5.62
C HIS A 147 11.58 24.49 5.73
N TRP A 148 11.46 25.82 5.77
CA TRP A 148 10.18 26.51 5.80
C TRP A 148 9.41 26.30 4.49
N THR A 149 10.07 26.42 3.34
CA THR A 149 9.44 26.21 2.03
C THR A 149 8.89 24.79 1.92
N LYS A 150 9.65 23.77 2.33
CA LYS A 150 9.17 22.38 2.36
C LYS A 150 7.98 22.17 3.31
N LEU A 151 7.97 22.86 4.46
CA LEU A 151 6.82 22.80 5.37
C LEU A 151 5.57 23.41 4.72
N VAL A 152 5.71 24.56 4.03
CA VAL A 152 4.59 25.21 3.33
C VAL A 152 4.08 24.35 2.17
N GLU A 153 4.96 23.71 1.41
CA GLU A 153 4.58 22.76 0.36
C GLU A 153 3.73 21.62 0.93
N ARG A 154 4.19 20.98 2.01
CA ARG A 154 3.42 19.93 2.70
C ARG A 154 2.10 20.44 3.26
N ALA A 155 2.05 21.67 3.78
CA ALA A 155 0.82 22.28 4.25
C ALA A 155 -0.24 22.37 3.14
N ASN A 156 0.19 22.75 1.94
CA ASN A 156 -0.67 22.82 0.77
C ASN A 156 -1.11 21.42 0.31
N GLU A 157 -0.20 20.45 0.29
CA GLU A 157 -0.52 19.05 -0.01
C GLU A 157 -1.60 18.50 0.95
N HIS A 158 -1.46 18.71 2.27
CA HIS A 158 -2.47 18.29 3.25
C HIS A 158 -3.80 19.03 3.06
N THR A 159 -3.75 20.31 2.71
CA THR A 159 -4.95 21.11 2.45
C THR A 159 -5.72 20.58 1.24
N ASP A 160 -5.01 20.25 0.17
CA ASP A 160 -5.64 19.74 -1.05
C ASP A 160 -6.16 18.31 -0.84
N ALA A 161 -5.39 17.47 -0.15
CA ALA A 161 -5.84 16.14 0.30
C ALA A 161 -7.15 16.21 1.12
N LEU A 162 -7.26 17.16 2.06
CA LEU A 162 -8.49 17.37 2.83
C LEU A 162 -9.67 17.87 1.99
N LYS A 163 -9.43 18.71 0.97
CA LYS A 163 -10.49 19.21 0.08
C LYS A 163 -11.01 18.12 -0.86
N GLU A 164 -10.11 17.31 -1.40
CA GLU A 164 -10.45 16.20 -2.27
C GLU A 164 -11.11 15.05 -1.49
N GLY A 165 -10.71 14.88 -0.23
CA GLY A 165 -11.19 13.81 0.63
C GLY A 165 -10.53 12.47 0.33
N PRO A 166 -11.15 11.36 0.76
CA PRO A 166 -10.56 10.02 0.68
C PRO A 166 -10.69 9.40 -0.72
N THR A 167 -10.06 10.01 -1.72
CA THR A 167 -9.89 9.43 -3.06
C THR A 167 -9.04 8.17 -3.01
N GLN A 168 -9.13 7.28 -4.01
CA GLN A 168 -8.32 6.04 -4.03
C GLN A 168 -6.81 6.34 -3.92
N GLU A 169 -6.34 7.38 -4.59
CA GLU A 169 -4.93 7.82 -4.55
C GLU A 169 -4.55 8.32 -3.15
N ASN A 170 -5.35 9.21 -2.56
CA ASN A 170 -5.08 9.74 -1.22
C ASN A 170 -5.10 8.65 -0.14
N VAL A 171 -6.00 7.66 -0.27
CA VAL A 171 -6.09 6.52 0.64
C VAL A 171 -4.89 5.58 0.44
N GLN A 172 -4.46 5.34 -0.80
CA GLN A 172 -3.26 4.55 -1.08
C GLN A 172 -2.02 5.20 -0.46
N ASN A 173 -1.83 6.51 -0.61
CA ASN A 173 -0.72 7.25 0.01
C ASN A 173 -0.72 7.09 1.54
N LEU A 174 -1.90 7.01 2.16
CA LEU A 174 -2.06 6.73 3.59
C LEU A 174 -1.72 5.31 3.98
N ILE A 175 -2.01 4.34 3.12
CA ILE A 175 -1.64 2.94 3.30
C ILE A 175 -0.12 2.76 3.15
N ASP A 176 0.49 3.39 2.15
CA ASP A 176 1.92 3.26 1.84
C ASP A 176 2.80 3.77 2.97
N ASP A 177 2.42 4.88 3.62
CA ASP A 177 3.14 5.39 4.80
C ASP A 177 2.70 4.68 6.12
N GLY A 178 1.86 3.64 6.03
CA GLY A 178 1.40 2.84 7.16
C GLY A 178 0.41 3.54 8.11
N ALA A 179 -0.11 4.72 7.73
CA ALA A 179 -1.07 5.49 8.50
C ALA A 179 -2.48 4.85 8.46
N LEU A 180 -2.83 4.22 7.34
CA LEU A 180 -4.01 3.39 7.18
C LEU A 180 -3.63 1.92 6.95
N LYS A 181 -4.49 1.02 7.42
CA LYS A 181 -4.36 -0.44 7.24
C LYS A 181 -5.62 -0.97 6.56
N TRP A 182 -6.21 -2.05 7.07
CA TRP A 182 -7.41 -2.67 6.50
C TRP A 182 -8.71 -1.87 6.70
N ALA A 183 -8.69 -0.76 7.45
CA ALA A 183 -9.88 0.02 7.77
C ALA A 183 -10.65 0.53 6.52
N PRO A 184 -10.01 1.08 5.47
CA PRO A 184 -10.72 1.53 4.26
C PRO A 184 -11.48 0.37 3.60
N PHE A 185 -10.80 -0.74 3.36
CA PHE A 185 -11.41 -1.95 2.79
C PHE A 185 -12.55 -2.49 3.67
N ASN A 186 -12.39 -2.51 4.99
CA ASN A 186 -13.44 -3.00 5.89
C ASN A 186 -14.69 -2.12 5.91
N LEU A 187 -14.55 -0.82 5.66
CA LEU A 187 -15.66 0.15 5.68
C LEU A 187 -16.37 0.27 4.34
N LYS A 188 -15.61 0.15 3.25
CA LYS A 188 -16.05 0.50 1.89
C LYS A 188 -15.92 -0.64 0.89
N GLY A 189 -15.29 -1.74 1.28
CA GLY A 189 -15.16 -2.94 0.47
C GLY A 189 -14.14 -2.79 -0.66
N ALA A 190 -14.40 -3.51 -1.75
CA ALA A 190 -13.49 -3.70 -2.88
C ALA A 190 -13.09 -2.42 -3.62
N GLU A 191 -13.84 -1.32 -3.47
CA GLU A 191 -13.50 -0.03 -4.06
C GLU A 191 -12.23 0.59 -3.45
N GLN A 192 -11.90 0.26 -2.19
CA GLN A 192 -10.77 0.86 -1.48
C GLN A 192 -9.50 0.01 -1.56
N PRO A 193 -8.32 0.65 -1.69
CA PRO A 193 -7.04 -0.05 -1.67
C PRO A 193 -6.82 -0.87 -0.41
N ILE A 194 -6.03 -1.92 -0.58
CA ILE A 194 -5.72 -2.90 0.47
C ILE A 194 -4.25 -2.81 0.86
N PRO A 195 -3.91 -2.99 2.16
CA PRO A 195 -2.54 -2.84 2.66
C PRO A 195 -1.69 -4.08 2.41
N ILE A 196 -1.51 -4.43 1.15
CA ILE A 196 -0.62 -5.50 0.68
C ILE A 196 0.49 -4.90 -0.19
N ASP A 197 1.65 -5.55 -0.18
CA ASP A 197 2.80 -5.09 -0.94
C ASP A 197 3.62 -6.26 -1.51
N LYS A 198 4.61 -5.91 -2.32
CA LYS A 198 5.55 -6.85 -2.94
C LYS A 198 6.25 -7.77 -1.93
N LYS A 199 6.58 -7.25 -0.74
CA LYS A 199 7.28 -7.99 0.32
C LYS A 199 6.36 -9.04 0.95
N GLN A 200 5.10 -8.69 1.17
CA GLN A 200 4.08 -9.59 1.68
C GLN A 200 3.78 -10.69 0.66
N GLY A 201 3.76 -10.37 -0.63
CA GLY A 201 3.59 -11.36 -1.71
C GLY A 201 4.66 -12.45 -1.67
N GLY A 202 5.93 -12.06 -1.52
CA GLY A 202 7.04 -13.02 -1.39
C GLY A 202 6.95 -13.89 -0.12
N LYS A 203 6.63 -13.30 1.03
CA LYS A 203 6.41 -14.05 2.28
C LYS A 203 5.25 -15.02 2.19
N ASP A 204 4.19 -14.63 1.48
CA ASP A 204 3.03 -15.48 1.29
C ASP A 204 3.33 -16.62 0.32
N ALA A 205 4.15 -16.39 -0.71
CA ALA A 205 4.70 -17.45 -1.56
C ALA A 205 5.55 -18.45 -0.77
N GLU A 206 6.47 -17.98 0.09
CA GLU A 206 7.27 -18.85 0.97
C GLU A 206 6.38 -19.75 1.82
N LYS A 207 5.32 -19.19 2.45
CA LYS A 207 4.36 -19.97 3.24
C LYS A 207 3.60 -21.01 2.41
N ILE A 208 3.24 -20.68 1.16
CA ILE A 208 2.59 -21.63 0.25
C ILE A 208 3.55 -22.80 -0.02
N ASN A 209 4.79 -22.50 -0.36
CA ASN A 209 5.80 -23.52 -0.66
C ASN A 209 6.05 -24.40 0.57
N GLU A 210 6.19 -23.81 1.76
CA GLU A 210 6.29 -24.56 3.02
C GLU A 210 5.07 -25.45 3.28
N TYR A 211 3.86 -24.95 3.02
CA TYR A 211 2.62 -25.72 3.18
C TYR A 211 2.61 -26.95 2.27
N ILE A 212 3.00 -26.76 1.00
CA ILE A 212 3.05 -27.84 -0.01
C ILE A 212 4.11 -28.87 0.35
N GLU A 213 5.33 -28.44 0.70
CA GLU A 213 6.41 -29.34 1.08
C GLU A 213 6.05 -30.24 2.26
N LYS A 214 5.34 -29.67 3.25
CA LYS A 214 4.93 -30.43 4.43
C LYS A 214 3.77 -31.38 4.13
N LYS A 215 2.84 -30.99 3.25
CA LYS A 215 1.76 -31.85 2.74
C LYS A 215 2.32 -33.04 1.95
N ASP A 216 3.32 -32.81 1.10
CA ASP A 216 3.98 -33.87 0.33
C ASP A 216 4.73 -34.87 1.21
N LYS A 217 5.15 -34.45 2.40
CA LYS A 217 5.82 -35.30 3.40
C LYS A 217 4.84 -36.06 4.29
N ASP A 218 3.53 -36.02 4.02
CA ASP A 218 2.46 -36.63 4.83
C ASP A 218 2.60 -36.31 6.34
N LEU A 219 3.04 -35.09 6.66
CA LEU A 219 3.12 -34.63 8.05
C LEU A 219 1.70 -34.35 8.54
N GLU A 220 1.18 -35.21 9.44
CA GLU A 220 -0.21 -35.24 9.96
C GLU A 220 -0.74 -33.91 10.55
N GLU A 221 0.10 -32.87 10.70
CA GLU A 221 -0.25 -31.62 11.41
C GLU A 221 -0.80 -30.48 10.53
N ILE A 222 -1.09 -30.71 9.24
CA ILE A 222 -1.49 -29.61 8.33
C ILE A 222 -2.83 -29.86 7.66
N ASP A 223 -3.88 -29.77 8.47
CA ASP A 223 -5.26 -29.87 7.96
C ASP A 223 -5.71 -28.62 7.20
N ASN A 224 -5.10 -27.44 7.42
CA ASN A 224 -5.63 -26.18 6.88
C ASN A 224 -4.59 -25.32 6.17
N PHE A 225 -4.97 -24.86 4.97
CA PHE A 225 -4.26 -23.82 4.25
C PHE A 225 -4.13 -22.56 5.12
N PRO A 226 -3.01 -21.80 5.07
CA PRO A 226 -2.79 -20.66 5.95
C PRO A 226 -3.99 -19.67 5.91
N PRO A 227 -4.75 -19.51 7.01
CA PRO A 227 -6.04 -18.82 6.95
C PRO A 227 -5.93 -17.34 6.57
N GLY A 228 -4.86 -16.67 7.01
CA GLY A 228 -4.60 -15.27 6.62
C GLY A 228 -4.30 -15.11 5.12
N LEU A 229 -3.73 -16.12 4.48
CA LEU A 229 -3.44 -16.09 3.05
C LEU A 229 -4.70 -16.32 2.21
N ALA A 230 -5.54 -17.30 2.61
CA ALA A 230 -6.83 -17.50 1.97
C ALA A 230 -7.70 -16.22 2.05
N GLN A 231 -7.61 -15.50 3.17
CA GLN A 231 -8.30 -14.22 3.32
C GLN A 231 -7.76 -13.16 2.35
N ASN A 232 -6.44 -12.96 2.28
CA ASN A 232 -5.84 -12.01 1.34
C ASN A 232 -6.20 -12.30 -0.11
N LEU A 233 -6.15 -13.58 -0.52
CA LEU A 233 -6.51 -14.01 -1.87
C LEU A 233 -7.99 -13.77 -2.20
N ASN A 234 -8.90 -14.02 -1.25
CA ASN A 234 -10.32 -13.75 -1.45
C ASN A 234 -10.59 -12.25 -1.58
N ILE A 235 -9.97 -11.43 -0.73
CA ILE A 235 -10.10 -9.97 -0.79
C ILE A 235 -9.57 -9.44 -2.13
N LEU A 236 -8.40 -9.92 -2.55
CA LEU A 236 -7.81 -9.54 -3.83
C LEU A 236 -8.70 -9.96 -5.00
N LYS A 237 -9.28 -11.17 -4.97
CA LYS A 237 -10.25 -11.62 -5.98
C LYS A 237 -11.48 -10.70 -6.05
N GLU A 238 -12.05 -10.31 -4.91
CA GLU A 238 -13.17 -9.36 -4.86
C GLU A 238 -12.79 -8.02 -5.49
N ARG A 239 -11.56 -7.57 -5.24
CA ARG A 239 -11.03 -6.31 -5.78
C ARG A 239 -10.77 -6.36 -7.29
N ILE A 240 -10.19 -7.45 -7.79
CA ILE A 240 -10.02 -7.72 -9.22
C ILE A 240 -11.39 -7.68 -9.91
N ALA A 241 -12.36 -8.43 -9.38
CA ALA A 241 -13.71 -8.47 -9.95
C ALA A 241 -14.38 -7.09 -9.95
N TYR A 242 -14.20 -6.30 -8.89
CA TYR A 242 -14.72 -4.94 -8.82
C TYR A 242 -14.11 -4.04 -9.91
N LYS A 243 -12.78 -4.09 -10.11
CA LYS A 243 -12.08 -3.29 -11.12
C LYS A 243 -12.45 -3.70 -12.54
N GLN A 244 -12.60 -5.00 -12.80
CA GLN A 244 -13.08 -5.50 -14.10
C GLN A 244 -14.50 -5.04 -14.42
N GLN A 245 -15.38 -4.95 -13.42
CA GLN A 245 -16.78 -4.54 -13.64
C GLN A 245 -16.96 -3.03 -13.75
N ASN A 246 -16.21 -2.26 -12.97
CA ASN A 246 -16.40 -0.81 -12.83
C ASN A 246 -15.34 0.00 -13.59
N GLY A 247 -14.35 -0.66 -14.18
CA GLY A 247 -13.19 -0.05 -14.82
C GLY A 247 -12.13 0.43 -13.82
N GLY A 248 -10.95 0.67 -14.36
CA GLY A 248 -9.78 1.18 -13.66
C GLY A 248 -8.76 0.10 -13.30
N GLU A 249 -7.56 0.56 -12.96
CA GLU A 249 -6.42 -0.31 -12.72
C GLU A 249 -6.32 -0.72 -11.25
N LEU A 250 -5.60 -1.81 -10.99
CA LEU A 250 -5.11 -2.18 -9.67
C LEU A 250 -3.93 -1.29 -9.29
N THR A 251 -3.65 -1.19 -7.99
CA THR A 251 -2.51 -0.38 -7.54
C THR A 251 -1.19 -1.08 -7.83
N LYS A 252 -0.10 -0.32 -7.97
CA LYS A 252 1.25 -0.90 -8.14
C LYS A 252 1.63 -1.85 -7.01
N ALA A 253 1.15 -1.59 -5.79
CA ALA A 253 1.37 -2.45 -4.64
C ALA A 253 0.63 -3.80 -4.78
N GLU A 254 -0.60 -3.78 -5.29
CA GLU A 254 -1.41 -4.98 -5.58
C GLU A 254 -0.81 -5.82 -6.70
N ILE A 255 -0.42 -5.19 -7.82
CA ILE A 255 0.30 -5.86 -8.91
C ILE A 255 1.61 -6.45 -8.39
N GLY A 256 2.39 -5.68 -7.63
CA GLY A 256 3.65 -6.15 -7.04
C GLY A 256 3.48 -7.30 -6.03
N TYR A 257 2.38 -7.32 -5.27
CA TYR A 257 2.03 -8.44 -4.40
C TYR A 257 1.75 -9.70 -5.23
N MET A 258 0.90 -9.59 -6.26
CA MET A 258 0.55 -10.72 -7.13
C MET A 258 1.76 -11.26 -7.88
N ASP A 259 2.59 -10.38 -8.45
CA ASP A 259 3.87 -10.72 -9.09
C ASP A 259 4.69 -11.62 -8.16
N LYS A 260 5.01 -11.14 -6.96
CA LYS A 260 5.86 -11.93 -6.05
C LYS A 260 5.19 -13.16 -5.50
N LEU A 261 3.87 -13.15 -5.34
CA LEU A 261 3.13 -14.33 -4.93
C LEU A 261 3.20 -15.42 -6.00
N VAL A 262 2.83 -15.09 -7.24
CA VAL A 262 2.69 -16.04 -8.34
C VAL A 262 4.06 -16.54 -8.79
N PHE A 263 5.04 -15.66 -9.00
CA PHE A 263 6.41 -16.07 -9.33
C PHE A 263 7.09 -16.81 -8.18
N GLY A 264 6.90 -16.38 -6.93
CA GLY A 264 7.52 -17.04 -5.78
C GLY A 264 7.02 -18.48 -5.59
N VAL A 265 5.76 -18.75 -5.93
CA VAL A 265 5.22 -20.11 -5.91
C VAL A 265 5.68 -20.92 -7.12
N ASP A 266 5.81 -20.31 -8.30
CA ASP A 266 6.30 -20.98 -9.51
C ASP A 266 7.79 -21.37 -9.41
N GLU A 267 8.63 -20.50 -8.83
CA GLU A 267 10.08 -20.71 -8.71
C GLU A 267 10.46 -21.55 -7.47
N GLY A 268 9.65 -21.50 -6.41
CA GLY A 268 10.01 -22.08 -5.12
C GLY A 268 9.78 -23.59 -5.00
N SER A 269 9.10 -24.21 -5.97
CA SER A 269 8.95 -25.67 -6.00
C SER A 269 9.87 -26.24 -7.07
N TYR A 270 10.99 -26.84 -6.64
CA TYR A 270 12.08 -27.32 -7.51
C TYR A 270 11.66 -28.25 -8.67
N ASP A 271 10.45 -28.80 -8.65
CA ASP A 271 9.90 -29.69 -9.70
C ASP A 271 8.42 -29.41 -10.05
N ARG A 272 7.81 -28.29 -9.60
CA ARG A 272 6.38 -28.02 -9.81
C ARG A 272 6.13 -26.61 -10.30
N SER A 273 5.31 -26.50 -11.34
CA SER A 273 4.78 -25.21 -11.76
C SER A 273 3.70 -24.72 -10.79
N ILE A 274 3.41 -23.41 -10.83
CA ILE A 274 2.24 -22.82 -10.17
C ILE A 274 0.93 -23.54 -10.52
N LEU A 275 0.84 -24.16 -11.70
CA LEU A 275 -0.34 -24.91 -12.13
C LEU A 275 -0.47 -26.25 -11.39
N ASP A 276 0.65 -26.93 -11.14
CA ASP A 276 0.68 -28.16 -10.34
C ASP A 276 0.32 -27.86 -8.88
N VAL A 277 0.89 -26.77 -8.36
CA VAL A 277 0.61 -26.25 -7.03
C VAL A 277 -0.88 -25.90 -6.89
N ALA A 278 -1.43 -25.12 -7.83
CA ALA A 278 -2.84 -24.78 -7.84
C ALA A 278 -3.69 -26.05 -7.85
N ASN A 279 -3.40 -27.03 -8.70
CA ASN A 279 -4.16 -28.28 -8.77
C ASN A 279 -4.18 -29.08 -7.47
N SER A 280 -3.12 -29.01 -6.67
CA SER A 280 -3.00 -29.70 -5.38
C SER A 280 -3.69 -28.98 -4.21
N GLY A 281 -4.03 -27.70 -4.37
CA GLY A 281 -4.66 -26.87 -3.34
C GLY A 281 -6.18 -27.03 -3.24
N ASP A 282 -6.77 -26.38 -2.24
CA ASP A 282 -8.23 -26.31 -2.11
C ASP A 282 -8.86 -25.39 -3.18
N ARG A 283 -10.20 -25.42 -3.29
CA ARG A 283 -10.91 -24.61 -4.28
C ARG A 283 -10.65 -23.10 -4.14
N LYS A 284 -10.58 -22.59 -2.90
CA LYS A 284 -10.42 -21.15 -2.66
C LYS A 284 -9.02 -20.68 -3.09
N PHE A 285 -8.00 -21.48 -2.79
CA PHE A 285 -6.65 -21.23 -3.24
C PHE A 285 -6.54 -21.23 -4.76
N LYS A 286 -7.12 -22.25 -5.43
CA LYS A 286 -7.18 -22.32 -6.91
C LYS A 286 -7.80 -21.07 -7.51
N GLU A 287 -8.96 -20.66 -7.01
CA GLU A 287 -9.65 -19.46 -7.49
C GLU A 287 -8.84 -18.20 -7.25
N GLY A 288 -8.17 -18.07 -6.10
CA GLY A 288 -7.31 -16.93 -5.77
C GLY A 288 -6.10 -16.80 -6.69
N ILE A 289 -5.35 -17.89 -6.88
CA ILE A 289 -4.18 -17.92 -7.77
C ILE A 289 -4.61 -17.69 -9.23
N ALA A 290 -5.67 -18.34 -9.68
CA ALA A 290 -6.20 -18.13 -11.03
C ALA A 290 -6.60 -16.67 -11.25
N SER A 291 -7.27 -16.03 -10.27
CA SER A 291 -7.64 -14.61 -10.36
C SER A 291 -6.40 -13.71 -10.40
N ALA A 292 -5.38 -14.01 -9.60
CA ALA A 292 -4.13 -13.26 -9.61
C ALA A 292 -3.39 -13.36 -10.95
N VAL A 293 -3.31 -14.56 -11.53
CA VAL A 293 -2.72 -14.78 -12.86
C VAL A 293 -3.50 -14.02 -13.93
N LEU A 294 -4.83 -14.10 -13.92
CA LEU A 294 -5.66 -13.37 -14.87
C LEU A 294 -5.44 -11.86 -14.75
N ALA A 295 -5.41 -11.33 -13.54
CA ALA A 295 -5.15 -9.92 -13.30
C ALA A 295 -3.76 -9.46 -13.74
N LEU A 296 -2.73 -10.29 -13.54
CA LEU A 296 -1.38 -10.02 -14.03
C LEU A 296 -1.30 -10.02 -15.56
N SER A 297 -2.14 -10.79 -16.25
CA SER A 297 -2.16 -10.82 -17.72
C SER A 297 -3.04 -9.73 -18.36
N ASP A 298 -3.83 -9.01 -17.57
CA ASP A 298 -4.87 -8.09 -18.04
C ASP A 298 -4.34 -6.65 -18.08
N GLU A 299 -4.15 -6.13 -19.30
CA GLU A 299 -3.66 -4.76 -19.53
C GLU A 299 -4.62 -3.70 -18.98
N GLU A 300 -5.93 -3.96 -18.92
CA GLU A 300 -6.91 -3.01 -18.36
C GLU A 300 -6.79 -2.91 -16.83
N LEU A 301 -6.23 -3.92 -16.18
CA LEU A 301 -5.96 -3.93 -14.74
C LEU A 301 -4.54 -3.44 -14.39
N GLY A 302 -3.73 -3.11 -15.39
CA GLY A 302 -2.34 -2.68 -15.21
C GLY A 302 -1.31 -3.82 -15.23
N GLY A 303 -1.73 -5.01 -15.67
CA GLY A 303 -0.84 -6.14 -15.95
C GLY A 303 -0.35 -6.15 -17.40
N SER A 304 0.33 -7.23 -17.78
CA SER A 304 0.74 -7.51 -19.15
C SER A 304 1.02 -8.99 -19.33
N TYR A 305 1.07 -9.45 -20.59
CA TYR A 305 1.53 -10.80 -20.88
C TYR A 305 2.93 -11.07 -20.31
N ASP A 306 3.78 -10.06 -20.18
CA ASP A 306 5.12 -10.24 -19.64
C ASP A 306 5.15 -10.51 -18.13
N ASP A 307 4.10 -10.11 -17.40
CA ASP A 307 3.97 -10.20 -15.95
C ASP A 307 3.46 -11.55 -15.43
N ILE A 308 3.25 -12.54 -16.30
CA ILE A 308 2.93 -13.92 -15.90
C ILE A 308 4.17 -14.86 -15.96
N PRO A 309 4.24 -15.90 -15.11
CA PRO A 309 5.35 -16.85 -15.12
C PRO A 309 5.49 -17.61 -16.44
N GLN A 310 6.73 -18.04 -16.73
CA GLN A 310 7.03 -18.80 -17.94
C GLN A 310 6.27 -20.13 -18.01
N SER A 311 6.00 -20.76 -16.88
CA SER A 311 5.20 -21.99 -16.83
C SER A 311 3.79 -21.78 -17.40
N ILE A 312 3.18 -20.63 -17.12
CA ILE A 312 1.86 -20.25 -17.62
C ILE A 312 1.94 -19.87 -19.10
N LYS A 313 2.94 -19.05 -19.48
CA LYS A 313 3.19 -18.67 -20.89
C LYS A 313 3.32 -19.90 -21.79
N ARG A 314 4.11 -20.90 -21.39
CA ARG A 314 4.28 -22.15 -22.13
C ARG A 314 2.98 -22.93 -22.31
N VAL A 315 2.10 -22.93 -21.30
CA VAL A 315 0.80 -23.59 -21.41
C VAL A 315 -0.14 -22.82 -22.34
N ALA A 316 -0.10 -21.48 -22.30
CA ALA A 316 -0.92 -20.62 -23.15
C ALA A 316 -0.47 -20.63 -24.62
N GLU A 317 0.84 -20.63 -24.88
CA GLU A 317 1.44 -20.68 -26.22
C GLU A 317 1.33 -22.07 -26.87
N GLY A 318 1.15 -23.11 -26.04
CA GLY A 318 1.18 -24.50 -26.47
C GLY A 318 2.62 -25.03 -26.60
N PRO A 319 2.78 -26.33 -26.93
CA PRO A 319 4.12 -26.88 -27.14
C PRO A 319 4.81 -26.08 -28.25
N ASP A 320 6.04 -25.62 -27.98
CA ASP A 320 6.93 -25.06 -28.99
C ASP A 320 6.91 -26.03 -30.18
N GLU A 321 6.23 -25.66 -31.28
CA GLU A 321 6.31 -26.47 -32.49
C GLU A 321 7.79 -26.59 -32.81
N PRO A 322 8.36 -27.81 -32.84
CA PRO A 322 9.72 -27.95 -33.29
C PRO A 322 9.72 -27.42 -34.72
N ARG A 323 10.43 -26.31 -34.95
CA ARG A 323 10.80 -25.88 -36.30
C ARG A 323 11.52 -27.06 -36.94
N SER A 324 10.77 -27.85 -37.70
CA SER A 324 11.29 -28.97 -38.47
C SER A 324 12.31 -28.42 -39.48
N PRO A 325 13.55 -28.90 -39.39
CA PRO A 325 14.06 -29.80 -40.42
C PRO A 325 14.68 -31.01 -39.70
N SER A 326 14.44 -32.27 -40.02
CA SER A 326 14.20 -32.93 -41.30
C SER A 326 13.89 -34.39 -40.98
N THR A 327 12.97 -34.99 -41.73
CA THR A 327 12.91 -36.43 -42.08
C THR A 327 13.78 -37.40 -41.28
N THR A 328 13.21 -38.04 -40.25
CA THR A 328 13.13 -39.51 -40.05
C THR A 328 12.75 -39.79 -38.60
N GLU A 329 11.46 -39.85 -38.30
CA GLU A 329 10.84 -40.72 -37.29
C GLU A 329 9.33 -40.44 -37.30
N ARG A 330 8.70 -40.89 -38.40
CA ARG A 330 7.24 -40.91 -38.55
C ARG A 330 6.75 -42.29 -38.11
N HIS A 331 6.81 -42.56 -36.81
CA HIS A 331 6.13 -43.70 -36.20
C HIS A 331 5.67 -43.26 -34.83
N GLU A 332 4.45 -42.69 -34.74
CA GLU A 332 3.61 -42.69 -33.53
C GLU A 332 2.30 -41.89 -33.72
N TYR A 333 2.21 -40.99 -34.70
CA TYR A 333 0.97 -40.20 -34.93
C TYR A 333 -0.12 -40.95 -35.72
N ASP A 334 0.27 -41.84 -36.64
CA ASP A 334 -0.70 -42.56 -37.49
C ASP A 334 -1.44 -43.69 -36.75
N ASP A 335 -0.87 -44.21 -35.65
CA ASP A 335 -1.49 -45.28 -34.86
C ASP A 335 -2.66 -44.77 -34.00
N TRP A 336 -2.57 -43.55 -33.46
CA TRP A 336 -3.64 -42.98 -32.64
C TRP A 336 -4.91 -42.67 -33.47
N VAL A 337 -4.74 -42.21 -34.71
CA VAL A 337 -5.84 -41.95 -35.64
C VAL A 337 -6.49 -43.25 -36.13
N ALA A 338 -5.71 -44.33 -36.27
CA ALA A 338 -6.21 -45.65 -36.62
C ALA A 338 -7.04 -46.28 -35.48
N ASP A 339 -6.61 -46.12 -34.22
CA ASP A 339 -7.33 -46.62 -33.05
C ASP A 339 -8.61 -45.84 -32.75
N ALA A 340 -8.60 -44.51 -32.93
CA ALA A 340 -9.80 -43.69 -32.83
C ALA A 340 -10.88 -44.08 -33.88
N LYS A 341 -10.46 -44.51 -35.08
CA LYS A 341 -11.38 -45.01 -36.13
C LYS A 341 -11.94 -46.40 -35.82
N LYS A 342 -11.24 -47.25 -35.06
CA LYS A 342 -11.76 -48.55 -34.62
C LYS A 342 -12.86 -48.41 -33.57
N ILE A 343 -12.67 -47.51 -32.60
CA ILE A 343 -13.65 -47.27 -31.52
C ILE A 343 -14.98 -46.73 -32.07
N ARG A 344 -14.94 -45.93 -33.15
CA ARG A 344 -16.14 -45.34 -33.77
C ARG A 344 -16.99 -46.35 -34.58
N LYS A 345 -16.49 -47.54 -34.88
CA LYS A 345 -17.24 -48.59 -35.61
C LYS A 345 -17.94 -49.60 -34.69
N SER A 346 -17.81 -49.45 -33.38
CA SER A 346 -18.34 -50.37 -32.37
C SER A 346 -19.44 -49.75 -31.49
N VAL A 347 -20.06 -48.65 -31.94
CA VAL A 347 -21.25 -48.04 -31.33
C VAL A 347 -22.41 -48.07 -32.33
#